data_AF-A0A6J4RRP3-F1
#
_entry.id   AF-A0A6J4RRP3-F1
#
_cell.length_a   1.000
_cell.length_b   1.000
_cell.length_c   1.000
_cell.angle_alpha   90.00
_cell.angle_beta   90.00
_cell.angle_gamma   90.00
#
_symmetry.space_group_name_H-M   'P 1'
#
loop_
_entity.id
_entity.type
_entity.pdbx_description
1 polymer ?
#
loop_
_entity_poly.entity_id
_entity_poly.type
_entity_poly.pdbx_seq_one_letter_code
_entity_poly.pdbx_strand_id
1 'polypeptide(L)'
;FLRNSLITIVTLWGLDFGLVLGGGAILTETVFDLQGVGQYFAESIRRLDVPPVMAVTMFGAFFIVIFNTLVDLLYALLDPRIRIG
;
A
#
# COMPACT_ATOMS: atom_id res chain seq x y z
N PHE A 1 -6.15 22.79 1.01
CA PHE A 1 -5.96 22.11 -0.28
C PHE A 1 -5.02 20.92 -0.17
N LEU A 2 -3.84 21.09 0.43
CA LEU A 2 -2.81 20.07 0.57
C LEU A 2 -3.21 18.77 1.34
N ARG A 3 -4.01 18.87 2.41
CA ARG A 3 -4.51 17.71 3.19
C ARG A 3 -5.27 16.66 2.35
N ASN A 4 -6.14 17.10 1.44
CA ASN A 4 -6.90 16.17 0.61
C ASN A 4 -6.05 15.56 -0.50
N SER A 5 -5.10 16.31 -1.06
CA SER A 5 -4.21 15.82 -2.12
C SER A 5 -3.32 14.65 -1.66
N LEU A 6 -2.94 14.60 -0.38
CA LEU A 6 -2.09 13.53 0.14
C LEU A 6 -2.82 12.23 0.44
N ILE A 7 -4.06 12.31 0.92
CA ILE A 7 -4.94 11.14 0.98
C ILE A 7 -5.09 10.55 -0.42
N THR A 8 -5.28 11.41 -1.44
CA THR A 8 -5.35 10.96 -2.84
C THR A 8 -4.03 10.36 -3.33
N ILE A 9 -2.87 10.94 -3.01
CA ILE A 9 -1.56 10.39 -3.41
C ILE A 9 -1.32 9.01 -2.79
N VAL A 10 -1.58 8.83 -1.49
CA VAL A 10 -1.43 7.53 -0.81
C VAL A 10 -2.38 6.49 -1.39
N THR A 11 -3.61 6.91 -1.72
CA THR A 11 -4.59 6.02 -2.36
C THR A 11 -4.15 5.60 -3.76
N LEU A 12 -3.62 6.53 -4.56
CA LEU A 12 -3.07 6.24 -5.89
C LEU A 12 -1.86 5.31 -5.80
N TRP A 13 -0.98 5.53 -4.83
CA TRP A 13 0.17 4.64 -4.58
C TRP A 13 -0.27 3.23 -4.19
N GLY A 14 -1.30 3.09 -3.35
CA GLY A 14 -1.86 1.79 -2.98
C GLY A 14 -2.48 1.05 -4.17
N LEU A 15 -3.13 1.78 -5.07
CA LEU A 15 -3.65 1.26 -6.34
C LEU A 15 -2.54 0.77 -7.26
N ASP A 16 -1.49 1.57 -7.45
CA ASP A 16 -0.33 1.20 -8.27
C ASP A 16 0.39 -0.02 -7.71
N PHE A 17 0.55 -0.08 -6.38
CA PHE A 17 1.15 -1.21 -5.69
C PHE A 17 0.30 -2.48 -5.83
N GLY A 18 -1.02 -2.37 -5.71
CA GLY A 18 -1.95 -3.47 -5.97
C GLY A 18 -1.90 -3.98 -7.42
N LEU A 19 -1.73 -3.08 -8.38
CA LEU A 19 -1.56 -3.40 -9.80
C LEU A 19 -0.26 -4.16 -10.07
N VAL A 20 0.84 -3.73 -9.45
CA VAL A 20 2.14 -4.40 -9.58
C VAL A 20 2.11 -5.78 -8.90
N LEU A 21 1.53 -5.91 -7.72
CA LEU A 21 1.44 -7.20 -7.03
C LEU A 21 0.43 -8.17 -7.67
N GLY A 22 -0.74 -7.68 -8.09
CA GLY A 22 -1.82 -8.51 -8.63
C GLY A 22 -1.72 -8.79 -10.13
N GLY A 23 -1.05 -7.94 -10.89
CA GLY A 23 -0.88 -8.10 -12.33
C GLY A 23 0.56 -8.39 -12.72
N GLY A 24 1.48 -7.50 -12.38
CA GLY A 24 2.89 -7.56 -12.79
C GLY A 24 3.63 -8.77 -12.23
N ALA A 25 3.61 -8.93 -10.90
CA ALA A 25 4.33 -9.98 -10.19
C ALA A 25 3.80 -11.37 -10.55
N ILE A 26 2.47 -11.56 -10.60
CA ILE A 26 1.86 -12.85 -10.96
C ILE A 26 2.23 -13.26 -12.40
N LEU A 27 2.16 -12.32 -13.36
CA LEU A 27 2.54 -12.63 -14.74
C LEU A 27 4.02 -13.00 -14.84
N THR A 28 4.91 -12.23 -14.21
CA THR A 28 6.35 -12.53 -14.25
C THR A 28 6.68 -13.85 -13.55
N GLU A 29 6.05 -14.14 -12.41
CA GLU A 29 6.27 -15.39 -11.67
C GLU A 29 5.77 -16.61 -12.45
N THR A 30 4.64 -16.49 -13.17
CA THR A 30 4.09 -17.57 -14.00
C THR A 30 4.90 -17.82 -15.28
N VAL A 31 5.41 -16.76 -15.91
CA VAL A 31 6.21 -16.88 -17.15
C VAL A 31 7.61 -17.43 -16.87
N PHE A 32 8.20 -17.13 -15.72
CA PHE A 32 9.54 -17.58 -15.32
C PHE A 32 9.56 -18.76 -14.33
N ASP A 33 8.39 -19.35 -14.02
CA ASP A 33 8.22 -20.47 -13.06
C ASP A 33 8.84 -20.21 -11.68
N LEU A 34 8.74 -18.96 -11.20
CA LEU A 34 9.26 -18.54 -9.90
C LEU A 34 8.18 -18.69 -8.83
N GLN A 35 8.51 -19.39 -7.73
CA GLN A 35 7.66 -19.44 -6.53
C GLN A 35 7.75 -18.11 -5.78
N GLY A 36 6.89 -17.16 -6.17
CA GLY A 36 6.85 -15.83 -5.58
C GLY A 36 5.56 -15.52 -4.85
N VAL A 37 5.49 -14.29 -4.32
CA VAL A 37 4.43 -13.84 -3.41
C VAL A 37 3.11 -13.65 -4.16
N GLY A 38 3.14 -13.35 -5.46
CA GLY A 38 1.96 -13.18 -6.31
C GLY A 38 1.22 -14.50 -6.56
N GLN A 39 1.96 -15.54 -6.96
CA GLN A 39 1.48 -16.92 -7.09
C GLN A 39 0.92 -17.44 -5.76
N TYR A 40 1.64 -17.23 -4.65
CA TYR A 40 1.19 -17.66 -3.32
C TYR A 40 -0.11 -16.98 -2.89
N PHE A 41 -0.28 -15.69 -3.21
CA PHE A 41 -1.50 -14.94 -2.94
C PHE A 41 -2.68 -15.42 -3.80
N ALA A 42 -2.46 -15.67 -5.10
CA ALA A 42 -3.49 -16.20 -6.00
C ALA A 42 -3.96 -17.61 -5.61
N GLU A 43 -3.03 -18.48 -5.22
CA GLU A 43 -3.31 -19.82 -4.70
C GLU A 43 -4.11 -19.73 -3.39
N SER A 44 -3.74 -18.82 -2.49
CA SER A 44 -4.42 -18.61 -1.20
C SER A 44 -5.85 -18.10 -1.37
N ILE A 45 -6.10 -17.23 -2.36
CA ILE A 45 -7.47 -16.80 -2.72
C ILE A 45 -8.30 -17.99 -3.20
N ARG A 46 -7.74 -18.85 -4.06
CA ARG A 46 -8.44 -20.05 -4.56
C ARG A 46 -8.72 -21.07 -3.46
N ARG A 47 -7.84 -21.16 -2.45
CA ARG A 47 -7.98 -22.06 -1.31
C ARG A 47 -8.79 -21.49 -0.14
N LEU A 48 -9.27 -20.24 -0.24
CA LEU A 48 -9.88 -19.48 0.86
C LEU A 48 -8.98 -19.40 2.12
N ASP A 49 -7.67 -19.44 1.92
CA ASP A 49 -6.72 -19.25 3.01
C ASP A 49 -6.73 -17.76 3.41
N VAL A 50 -7.41 -17.50 4.52
CA VAL A 50 -7.57 -16.17 5.13
C VAL A 50 -6.25 -15.57 5.69
N PRO A 51 -5.29 -16.36 6.24
CA PRO A 51 -4.09 -15.80 6.86
C PRO A 51 -3.19 -14.98 5.90
N PRO A 52 -2.90 -15.42 4.66
CA PRO A 52 -2.10 -14.66 3.70
C PRO A 52 -2.75 -13.33 3.28
N VAL A 53 -4.07 -13.33 3.07
CA VAL A 53 -4.83 -12.12 2.71
C VAL A 53 -4.79 -11.10 3.85
N MET A 54 -4.97 -11.58 5.09
CA MET A 54 -4.90 -10.75 6.27
C MET A 54 -3.49 -10.17 6.49
N ALA A 55 -2.45 -10.95 6.23
CA ALA A 55 -1.07 -10.51 6.34
C ALA A 55 -0.75 -9.37 5.36
N VAL A 56 -1.14 -9.50 4.08
CA VAL A 56 -0.93 -8.43 3.07
C VAL A 56 -1.73 -7.19 3.43
N THR A 57 -2.96 -7.35 3.93
CA THR A 57 -3.82 -6.23 4.32
C THR A 57 -3.27 -5.50 5.55
N MET A 58 -2.82 -6.21 6.58
CA MET A 58 -2.17 -5.61 7.76
C MET A 58 -0.88 -4.88 7.38
N PHE A 59 -0.07 -5.47 6.49
CA PHE A 59 1.16 -4.85 6.01
C PHE A 59 0.84 -3.55 5.25
N GLY A 60 -0.11 -3.58 4.30
CA GLY A 60 -0.56 -2.39 3.58
C GLY A 60 -1.11 -1.31 4.52
N ALA A 61 -1.97 -1.68 5.48
CA ALA A 61 -2.53 -0.76 6.46
C ALA A 61 -1.44 -0.10 7.33
N PHE A 62 -0.41 -0.85 7.73
CA PHE A 62 0.72 -0.32 8.49
C PHE A 62 1.46 0.78 7.73
N PHE A 63 1.78 0.57 6.45
CA PHE A 63 2.44 1.60 5.63
C PHE A 63 1.54 2.81 5.42
N ILE A 64 0.25 2.60 5.18
CA ILE A 64 -0.71 3.71 5.05
C ILE A 64 -0.69 4.59 6.29
N VAL A 65 -0.75 4.01 7.49
CA VAL A 65 -0.69 4.77 8.75
C VAL A 65 0.65 5.49 8.92
N ILE A 66 1.77 4.84 8.61
CA ILE A 66 3.10 5.46 8.67
C ILE A 66 3.19 6.67 7.75
N PHE A 67 2.81 6.53 6.49
CA PHE A 67 2.88 7.64 5.53
C PHE A 67 1.92 8.76 5.89
N ASN A 68 0.71 8.44 6.35
CA ASN A 68 -0.23 9.45 6.83
C ASN A 68 0.38 10.26 8.00
N THR A 69 1.02 9.58 8.95
CA THR A 69 1.68 10.21 10.10
C THR A 69 2.90 11.05 9.69
N LEU A 70 3.74 10.54 8.79
CA LEU A 70 4.91 11.25 8.25
C LEU A 70 4.50 12.55 7.55
N VAL A 71 3.41 12.48 6.80
CA VAL A 71 2.84 13.62 6.11
C VAL A 71 2.35 14.64 7.11
N ASP A 72 1.54 14.24 8.09
CA ASP A 72 1.07 15.14 9.15
C ASP A 72 2.24 15.81 9.90
N LEU A 73 3.32 15.07 10.16
CA LEU A 73 4.54 15.61 10.79
C LEU A 73 5.27 16.60 9.87
N LEU A 74 5.41 16.29 8.59
CA LEU A 74 5.98 17.21 7.60
C LEU A 74 5.15 18.50 7.48
N TYR A 75 3.82 18.42 7.55
CA TYR A 75 2.97 19.61 7.62
C TYR A 75 3.20 20.40 8.89
N ALA A 76 3.26 19.74 10.05
CA ALA A 76 3.53 20.41 11.31
C ALA A 76 4.89 21.14 11.31
N LEU A 77 5.89 20.61 10.60
CA LEU A 77 7.21 21.22 10.42
C LEU A 77 7.24 22.32 9.36
N LEU A 78 6.57 22.14 8.22
CA LEU A 78 6.55 23.12 7.12
C LEU A 78 5.57 24.27 7.33
N ASP A 79 4.59 24.15 8.22
CA ASP A 79 3.57 25.17 8.41
C ASP A 79 3.88 26.08 9.62
N PRO A 80 4.51 27.27 9.41
CA PRO A 80 4.68 28.28 10.45
C PRO A 80 3.35 28.94 10.86
N ARG A 81 2.21 28.64 10.21
CA ARG A 81 0.92 29.29 10.49
C ARG A 81 0.18 28.73 11.71
N ILE A 82 0.57 27.58 12.25
CA ILE A 82 0.03 27.04 13.51
C ILE A 82 0.41 27.95 14.71
N ARG A 83 1.38 28.86 14.51
CA ARG A 83 1.88 29.78 15.54
C ARG A 83 1.29 31.19 15.51
N ILE A 84 0.31 31.46 14.64
CA ILE A 84 -0.38 32.77 14.56
C ILE A 84 -1.89 32.63 14.83
N GLY A 85 -2.20 31.85 15.87
CA GLY A 85 -3.44 32.01 16.65
C GLY A 85 -3.17 32.90 17.84
#